data_AF-A0A1G1IMG6-F1
#
_entry.id   AF-A0A1G1IMG6-F1
#
_cell.length_a   1.000
_cell.length_b   1.000
_cell.length_c   1.000
_cell.angle_alpha   90.00
_cell.angle_beta   90.00
_cell.angle_gamma   90.00
#
_symmetry.space_group_name_H-M   'P 1'
#
loop_
_entity.id
_entity.type
_entity.pdbx_description
1 polymer ?
#
loop_
_entity_poly.entity_id
_entity_poly.type
_entity_poly.pdbx_seq_one_letter_code
_entity_poly.pdbx_strand_id
1 'polypeptide(L)'
;MSGKTTNESEDFLETKKKRRARVREIDFMRVEGSLQDDPLHPFELEVKKRIADASSPLHEIVERETQEEQRMILRVTRNKLTWLLKEVALTAKQREYFELLYIQKLSNEKVAKKLGVTSSTVRRMMQDVPKALHKALSWNRERRRMLKAISALHLTANQRVVFRLRYREGLSVSEIARKLGKLRTAIYNVLARVTKKIS
;
A
#
# COMPACT_ATOMS: atom_id res chain seq x y z
N MET A 1 58.96 24.55 54.28
CA MET A 1 59.16 25.37 55.49
C MET A 1 58.68 26.77 55.16
N SER A 2 57.48 27.16 55.60
CA SER A 2 57.14 27.69 56.93
C SER A 2 57.71 29.09 57.20
N GLY A 3 56.82 29.97 57.66
CA GLY A 3 57.10 31.31 58.21
C GLY A 3 56.64 32.42 57.25
N LYS A 4 55.48 33.10 57.41
CA LYS A 4 55.10 34.08 58.47
C LYS A 4 56.25 35.05 58.75
N THR A 5 56.06 36.37 58.64
CA THR A 5 55.29 37.18 59.62
C THR A 5 55.01 38.62 59.13
N THR A 6 53.84 39.18 59.52
CA THR A 6 53.55 40.54 60.08
C THR A 6 54.02 41.82 59.36
N ASN A 7 53.42 43.00 59.47
CA ASN A 7 52.16 43.52 60.03
C ASN A 7 52.00 44.97 59.50
N GLU A 8 50.75 45.34 59.26
CA GLU A 8 50.10 46.62 59.61
C GLU A 8 50.76 47.98 59.28
N SER A 9 50.05 48.76 58.45
CA SER A 9 49.70 50.14 58.77
C SER A 9 48.54 50.61 57.87
N GLU A 10 47.82 51.63 58.37
CA GLU A 10 46.99 52.58 57.62
C GLU A 10 45.48 52.28 57.48
N ASP A 11 44.77 52.69 58.54
CA ASP A 11 43.88 53.86 58.51
C ASP A 11 42.99 54.11 57.28
N PHE A 12 41.69 54.23 57.59
CA PHE A 12 40.74 55.12 56.92
C PHE A 12 40.62 55.00 55.40
N LEU A 13 39.73 54.10 54.93
CA LEU A 13 38.75 54.31 53.83
C LEU A 13 38.37 52.98 53.14
N GLU A 14 37.79 52.01 53.83
CA GLU A 14 37.11 50.91 53.10
C GLU A 14 35.88 50.33 53.80
N THR A 15 35.10 51.18 54.47
CA THR A 15 33.74 50.85 54.98
C THR A 15 32.67 50.77 53.87
N LYS A 16 33.05 50.56 52.59
CA LYS A 16 32.13 50.61 51.44
C LYS A 16 32.23 49.43 50.45
N LYS A 17 32.62 48.22 50.87
CA LYS A 17 32.67 47.05 49.94
C LYS A 17 32.27 45.69 50.52
N LYS A 18 31.43 45.64 51.57
CA LYS A 18 30.84 44.37 52.07
C LYS A 18 29.31 44.36 52.08
N ARG A 19 28.71 44.95 51.04
CA ARG A 19 27.28 44.77 50.70
C ARG A 19 27.20 44.31 49.26
N ARG A 20 27.13 42.98 49.04
CA ARG A 20 26.58 42.26 47.86
C ARG A 20 27.28 40.91 47.70
N ALA A 21 26.95 39.97 48.58
CA ALA A 21 27.05 38.53 48.31
C ALA A 21 26.00 37.77 49.13
N ARG A 22 24.78 38.34 49.22
CA ARG A 22 23.55 37.58 49.51
C ARG A 22 22.83 37.43 48.18
N VAL A 23 23.27 36.48 47.37
CA VAL A 23 22.61 36.10 46.13
C VAL A 23 22.38 34.60 46.17
N ARG A 24 21.21 34.24 46.69
CA ARG A 24 20.35 33.16 46.18
C ARG A 24 21.05 31.82 45.94
N GLU A 25 21.34 31.11 47.02
CA GLU A 25 21.24 29.66 47.00
C GLU A 25 19.75 29.34 47.12
N ILE A 26 19.09 29.17 45.97
CA ILE A 26 17.70 28.71 45.91
C ILE A 26 17.78 27.20 46.09
N ASP A 27 17.21 26.71 47.18
CA ASP A 27 16.91 25.30 47.39
C ASP A 27 16.10 24.76 46.20
N PHE A 28 16.77 24.12 45.24
CA PHE A 28 16.14 23.29 44.21
C PHE A 28 16.05 21.83 44.66
N MET A 29 15.86 21.61 45.97
CA MET A 29 15.60 20.27 46.49
C MET A 29 14.41 20.33 47.43
N ARG A 30 13.35 19.64 46.99
CA ARG A 30 12.23 19.08 47.77
C ARG A 30 10.87 19.76 47.57
N VAL A 31 10.19 19.35 46.51
CA VAL A 31 8.74 19.06 46.57
C VAL A 31 8.48 17.73 45.84
N GLU A 32 9.10 16.65 46.34
CA GLU A 32 8.52 15.32 46.18
C GLU A 32 7.68 15.07 47.44
N GLY A 33 6.45 15.58 47.39
CA GLY A 33 5.41 15.33 48.38
C GLY A 33 4.15 14.90 47.65
N SER A 34 3.98 13.58 47.49
CA SER A 34 2.70 12.88 47.34
C SER A 34 1.54 13.68 46.68
N LEU A 35 1.69 14.03 45.41
CA LEU A 35 0.60 14.62 44.59
C LEU A 35 -0.31 13.54 43.99
N GLN A 36 -0.61 12.50 44.78
CA GLN A 36 -1.45 11.38 44.33
C GLN A 36 -2.82 11.31 45.03
N ASP A 37 -3.07 12.07 46.10
CA ASP A 37 -4.33 11.96 46.86
C ASP A 37 -4.90 13.31 47.34
N ASP A 38 -4.63 14.43 46.66
CA ASP A 38 -5.44 15.65 46.90
C ASP A 38 -6.77 15.53 46.14
N PRO A 39 -7.93 15.53 46.83
CA PRO A 39 -9.22 15.48 46.16
C PRO A 39 -9.40 16.76 45.34
N LEU A 40 -9.43 16.59 44.01
CA LEU A 40 -9.60 17.68 43.05
C LEU A 40 -10.79 18.56 43.44
N HIS A 41 -10.59 19.87 43.40
CA HIS A 41 -11.64 20.83 43.70
C HIS A 41 -12.79 20.65 42.69
N PRO A 42 -14.07 20.89 43.05
CA PRO A 42 -15.21 20.70 42.14
C PRO A 42 -15.05 21.40 40.78
N PHE A 43 -14.45 22.59 40.76
CA PHE A 43 -14.09 23.30 39.53
C PHE A 43 -13.05 22.54 38.68
N GLU A 44 -12.01 21.99 39.30
CA GLU A 44 -10.98 21.22 38.61
C GLU A 44 -11.52 19.89 38.07
N LEU A 45 -12.45 19.25 38.79
CA LEU A 45 -13.19 18.08 38.31
C LEU A 45 -14.04 18.43 37.09
N GLU A 46 -14.74 19.57 37.11
CA GLU A 46 -15.54 20.04 35.98
C GLU A 46 -14.65 20.39 34.78
N VAL A 47 -13.52 21.05 34.99
CA VAL A 47 -12.54 21.36 33.94
C VAL A 47 -11.92 20.09 33.37
N LYS A 48 -11.50 19.13 34.21
CA LYS A 48 -11.02 17.81 33.75
C LYS A 48 -12.08 17.08 32.94
N LYS A 49 -13.33 17.09 33.39
CA LYS A 49 -14.45 16.47 32.69
C LYS A 49 -14.68 17.15 31.34
N ARG A 50 -14.67 18.49 31.27
CA ARG A 50 -14.78 19.24 30.01
C ARG A 50 -13.62 18.99 29.06
N ILE A 51 -12.38 18.84 29.56
CA ILE A 51 -11.21 18.52 28.74
C ILE A 51 -11.27 17.06 28.25
N ALA A 52 -11.78 16.14 29.05
CA ALA A 52 -11.96 14.74 28.68
C ALA A 52 -13.14 14.54 27.69
N ASP A 53 -14.21 15.32 27.85
CA ASP A 53 -15.40 15.30 26.99
C ASP A 53 -15.16 16.07 25.68
N ALA A 54 -14.21 17.02 25.66
CA ALA A 54 -13.81 17.71 24.44
C ALA A 54 -13.02 16.76 23.52
N SER A 55 -13.50 16.54 22.30
CA SER A 55 -12.70 15.91 21.26
C SER A 55 -11.41 16.71 21.10
N SER A 56 -10.28 16.06 21.32
CA SER A 56 -8.99 16.70 21.09
C SER A 56 -8.94 17.19 19.63
N PRO A 57 -8.61 18.46 19.35
CA PRO A 57 -8.48 18.95 17.99
C PRO A 57 -7.49 18.14 17.14
N LEU A 58 -6.50 17.51 17.80
CA LEU A 58 -5.57 16.58 17.17
C LEU A 58 -6.26 15.29 16.71
N HIS A 59 -7.26 14.80 17.45
CA HIS A 59 -8.02 13.60 17.07
C HIS A 59 -8.83 13.84 15.80
N GLU A 60 -9.49 15.00 15.68
CA GLU A 60 -10.24 15.36 14.47
C GLU A 60 -9.33 15.52 13.24
N ILE A 61 -8.11 16.05 13.42
CA ILE A 61 -7.12 16.15 12.35
C ILE A 61 -6.68 14.75 11.90
N VAL A 62 -6.33 13.87 12.85
CA VAL A 62 -5.93 12.48 12.57
C VAL A 62 -7.06 11.70 11.89
N GLU A 63 -8.31 11.87 12.32
CA GLU A 63 -9.46 11.24 11.66
C GLU A 63 -9.65 11.73 10.21
N ARG A 64 -9.45 13.02 9.94
CA ARG A 64 -9.51 13.55 8.57
C ARG A 64 -8.38 13.02 7.71
N GLU A 65 -7.15 13.04 8.21
CA GLU A 65 -5.98 12.54 7.49
C GLU A 65 -6.14 11.04 7.16
N THR A 66 -6.55 10.23 8.14
CA THR A 66 -6.80 8.79 7.92
C THR A 66 -7.94 8.55 6.93
N GLN A 67 -9.01 9.34 6.96
CA GLN A 67 -10.09 9.26 5.97
C GLN A 67 -9.63 9.65 4.56
N GLU A 68 -8.79 10.69 4.44
CA GLU A 68 -8.23 11.13 3.16
C GLU A 68 -7.27 10.08 2.59
N GLU A 69 -6.41 9.51 3.42
CA GLU A 69 -5.54 8.38 3.05
C GLU A 69 -6.37 7.19 2.56
N GLN A 70 -7.44 6.82 3.29
CA GLN A 70 -8.32 5.75 2.87
C GLN A 70 -8.99 6.04 1.52
N ARG A 71 -9.48 7.27 1.31
CA ARG A 71 -10.06 7.70 0.02
C ARG A 71 -9.04 7.61 -1.11
N MET A 72 -7.80 8.04 -0.85
CA MET A 72 -6.70 7.95 -1.82
C MET A 72 -6.35 6.50 -2.17
N ILE A 73 -6.21 5.63 -1.17
CA ILE A 73 -5.96 4.20 -1.37
C ILE A 73 -7.09 3.57 -2.18
N LEU A 74 -8.35 3.88 -1.86
CA LEU A 74 -9.50 3.38 -2.62
C LEU A 74 -9.47 3.84 -4.07
N ARG A 75 -9.14 5.11 -4.33
CA ARG A 75 -9.04 5.67 -5.68
C ARG A 75 -7.93 4.98 -6.48
N VAL A 76 -6.74 4.85 -5.90
CA VAL A 76 -5.60 4.16 -6.54
C VAL A 76 -5.95 2.70 -6.83
N THR A 77 -6.56 2.00 -5.87
CA THR A 77 -6.97 0.61 -6.03
C THR A 77 -8.01 0.45 -7.14
N ARG A 78 -9.03 1.31 -7.16
CA ARG A 78 -10.06 1.33 -8.20
C ARG A 78 -9.44 1.57 -9.58
N ASN A 79 -8.52 2.52 -9.70
CA ASN A 79 -7.83 2.79 -10.95
C ASN A 79 -7.04 1.56 -11.43
N LYS A 80 -6.31 0.89 -10.55
CA LYS A 80 -5.60 -0.37 -10.88
C LYS A 80 -6.56 -1.45 -11.37
N LEU A 81 -7.69 -1.65 -10.69
CA LEU A 81 -8.70 -2.66 -11.07
C LEU A 81 -9.33 -2.33 -12.44
N THR A 82 -9.65 -1.06 -12.70
CA THR A 82 -10.17 -0.64 -14.00
C THR A 82 -9.15 -0.78 -15.13
N TRP A 83 -7.86 -0.54 -14.84
CA TRP A 83 -6.78 -0.77 -15.79
C TRP A 83 -6.64 -2.26 -16.13
N LEU A 84 -6.71 -3.15 -15.12
CA LEU A 84 -6.70 -4.60 -15.33
C LEU A 84 -7.84 -5.06 -16.25
N LEU A 85 -9.04 -4.49 -16.10
CA LEU A 85 -10.16 -4.77 -17.00
C LEU A 85 -9.90 -4.37 -18.46
N LYS A 86 -9.06 -3.37 -18.71
CA LYS A 86 -8.72 -2.93 -20.08
C LYS A 86 -7.63 -3.81 -20.69
N GLU A 87 -6.65 -4.21 -19.90
CA GLU A 87 -5.52 -5.04 -20.36
C GLU A 87 -5.88 -6.51 -20.58
N VAL A 88 -6.90 -7.01 -19.88
CA VAL A 88 -7.27 -8.43 -19.91
C VAL A 88 -8.52 -8.65 -20.75
N ALA A 89 -8.44 -9.57 -21.71
CA ALA A 89 -9.59 -10.11 -22.42
C ALA A 89 -10.39 -11.07 -21.51
N LEU A 90 -11.20 -10.51 -20.61
CA LEU A 90 -12.26 -11.25 -19.91
C LEU A 90 -13.49 -11.39 -20.81
N THR A 91 -14.26 -12.46 -20.61
CA THR A 91 -15.60 -12.53 -21.21
C THR A 91 -16.49 -11.41 -20.67
N ALA A 92 -17.49 -10.98 -21.44
CA ALA A 92 -18.42 -9.91 -21.02
C ALA A 92 -19.04 -10.21 -19.65
N LYS A 93 -19.44 -11.48 -19.43
CA LYS A 93 -19.95 -11.96 -18.14
C LYS A 93 -18.90 -11.81 -17.03
N GLN A 94 -17.69 -12.35 -17.20
CA GLN A 94 -16.64 -12.23 -16.18
C GLN A 94 -16.31 -10.76 -15.85
N ARG A 95 -16.34 -9.88 -16.85
CA ARG A 95 -16.12 -8.44 -16.68
C ARG A 95 -17.19 -7.80 -15.82
N GLU A 96 -18.45 -8.11 -16.06
CA GLU A 96 -19.58 -7.61 -15.28
C GLU A 96 -19.49 -8.04 -13.81
N TYR A 97 -19.23 -9.33 -13.56
CA TYR A 97 -19.03 -9.81 -12.18
C TYR A 97 -17.80 -9.16 -11.53
N PHE A 98 -16.69 -8.99 -12.27
CA PHE A 98 -15.50 -8.34 -11.73
C PHE A 98 -15.79 -6.89 -11.31
N GLU A 99 -16.54 -6.16 -12.13
CA GLU A 99 -16.90 -4.78 -11.83
C GLU A 99 -17.78 -4.69 -10.59
N LEU A 100 -18.82 -5.51 -10.49
CA LEU A 100 -19.73 -5.49 -9.35
C LEU A 100 -19.03 -5.92 -8.04
N LEU A 101 -18.19 -6.96 -8.10
CA LEU A 101 -17.55 -7.54 -6.92
C LEU A 101 -16.31 -6.75 -6.45
N TYR A 102 -15.46 -6.29 -7.37
CA TYR A 102 -14.16 -5.71 -7.01
C TYR A 102 -14.10 -4.19 -7.17
N ILE A 103 -14.79 -3.61 -8.16
CA ILE A 103 -14.80 -2.15 -8.40
C ILE A 103 -15.89 -1.48 -7.56
N GLN A 104 -17.11 -2.01 -7.61
CA GLN A 104 -18.26 -1.50 -6.84
C GLN A 104 -18.33 -2.09 -5.43
N LYS A 105 -17.57 -3.14 -5.13
CA LYS A 105 -17.48 -3.81 -3.82
C LYS A 105 -18.86 -4.21 -3.26
N LEU A 106 -19.76 -4.68 -4.12
CA LEU A 106 -21.09 -5.13 -3.71
C LEU A 106 -21.00 -6.49 -2.99
N SER A 107 -21.88 -6.71 -2.01
CA SER A 107 -22.02 -8.02 -1.37
C SER A 107 -22.59 -9.05 -2.34
N ASN A 108 -22.27 -10.33 -2.12
CA ASN A 108 -22.70 -11.42 -2.99
C ASN A 108 -24.23 -11.45 -3.19
N GLU A 109 -24.99 -11.15 -2.14
CA GLU A 109 -26.46 -11.07 -2.18
C GLU A 109 -26.96 -9.95 -3.10
N LYS A 110 -26.33 -8.76 -3.01
CA LYS A 110 -26.67 -7.63 -3.88
C LYS A 110 -26.31 -7.92 -5.33
N VAL A 111 -25.18 -8.58 -5.58
CA VAL A 111 -24.78 -9.01 -6.93
C VAL A 111 -25.74 -10.07 -7.48
N ALA A 112 -26.09 -11.06 -6.66
CA ALA A 112 -27.05 -12.11 -7.00
C ALA A 112 -28.40 -11.51 -7.42
N LYS A 113 -28.94 -10.60 -6.59
CA LYS A 113 -30.19 -9.89 -6.88
C LYS A 113 -30.10 -9.03 -8.14
N LYS A 114 -29.00 -8.30 -8.33
CA LYS A 114 -28.81 -7.40 -9.48
C LYS A 114 -28.70 -8.16 -10.81
N LEU A 115 -28.08 -9.34 -10.80
CA LEU A 115 -27.89 -10.16 -11.99
C LEU A 115 -28.98 -11.23 -12.17
N GLY A 116 -29.93 -11.35 -11.23
CA GLY A 116 -30.98 -12.38 -11.27
C GLY A 116 -30.43 -13.81 -11.18
N VAL A 117 -29.33 -14.02 -10.44
CA VAL A 117 -28.66 -15.32 -10.31
C VAL A 117 -28.62 -15.81 -8.86
N THR A 118 -28.33 -17.08 -8.67
CA THR A 118 -28.13 -17.66 -7.33
C THR A 118 -26.80 -17.24 -6.71
N SER A 119 -26.73 -17.18 -5.38
CA SER A 119 -25.49 -16.90 -4.63
C SER A 119 -24.37 -17.91 -4.92
N SER A 120 -24.72 -19.17 -5.22
CA SER A 120 -23.76 -20.18 -5.64
C SER A 120 -23.09 -19.83 -6.97
N THR A 121 -23.83 -19.27 -7.92
CA THR A 121 -23.30 -18.78 -9.20
C THR A 121 -22.33 -17.62 -8.99
N VAL A 122 -22.68 -16.68 -8.10
CA VAL A 122 -21.78 -15.57 -7.74
C VAL A 122 -20.48 -16.12 -7.13
N ARG A 123 -20.58 -17.06 -6.19
CA ARG A 123 -19.42 -17.67 -5.54
C ARG A 123 -18.52 -18.43 -6.52
N ARG A 124 -19.11 -19.16 -7.48
CA ARG A 124 -18.35 -19.79 -8.56
C ARG A 124 -17.61 -18.76 -9.39
N MET A 125 -18.30 -17.67 -9.77
CA MET A 125 -17.69 -16.62 -10.56
C MET A 125 -16.57 -15.88 -9.81
N MET A 126 -16.68 -15.74 -8.48
CA MET A 126 -15.58 -15.23 -7.64
C MET A 126 -14.32 -16.10 -7.71
N GLN A 127 -14.44 -17.39 -8.01
CA GLN A 127 -13.29 -18.27 -8.22
C GLN A 127 -12.81 -18.23 -9.68
N ASP A 128 -13.73 -18.15 -10.63
CA ASP A 128 -13.43 -18.21 -12.06
C ASP A 128 -12.77 -16.91 -12.57
N VAL A 129 -13.21 -15.75 -12.07
CA VAL A 129 -12.71 -14.43 -12.51
C VAL A 129 -11.22 -14.25 -12.17
N PRO A 130 -10.74 -14.48 -10.93
CA PRO A 130 -9.31 -14.41 -10.63
C PRO A 130 -8.47 -15.39 -11.43
N LYS A 131 -8.95 -16.62 -11.67
CA LYS A 131 -8.27 -17.61 -12.50
C LYS A 131 -8.13 -17.13 -13.95
N ALA A 132 -9.20 -16.56 -14.51
CA ALA A 132 -9.20 -15.99 -15.85
C ALA A 132 -8.23 -14.81 -15.96
N LEU A 133 -8.23 -13.90 -14.97
CA LEU A 133 -7.29 -12.79 -14.88
C LEU A 133 -5.84 -13.27 -14.81
N HIS A 134 -5.54 -14.22 -13.92
CA HIS A 134 -4.20 -14.75 -13.77
C HIS A 134 -3.72 -15.40 -15.08
N LYS A 135 -4.55 -16.22 -15.72
CA LYS A 135 -4.25 -16.85 -17.00
C LYS A 135 -4.01 -15.84 -18.12
N ALA A 136 -4.79 -14.77 -18.18
CA ALA A 136 -4.63 -13.76 -19.21
C ALA A 136 -3.39 -12.88 -18.97
N LEU A 137 -3.09 -12.53 -17.72
CA LEU A 137 -1.88 -11.79 -17.36
C LEU A 137 -0.62 -12.62 -17.63
N SER A 138 -0.62 -13.90 -17.26
CA SER A 138 0.50 -14.79 -17.55
C SER A 138 0.72 -14.95 -19.05
N TRP A 139 -0.35 -15.14 -19.81
CA TRP A 139 -0.31 -15.15 -21.28
C TRP A 139 0.22 -13.84 -21.87
N ASN A 140 -0.24 -12.68 -21.40
CA ASN A 140 0.24 -11.38 -21.86
C ASN A 140 1.73 -11.17 -21.57
N ARG A 141 2.20 -11.60 -20.40
CA ARG A 141 3.63 -11.57 -20.04
C ARG A 141 4.45 -12.48 -20.95
N GLU A 142 4.00 -13.72 -21.15
CA GLU A 142 4.64 -14.68 -22.06
C GLU A 142 4.70 -14.10 -23.47
N ARG A 143 3.57 -13.60 -24.00
CA ARG A 143 3.49 -12.98 -25.32
C ARG A 143 4.49 -11.83 -25.48
N ARG A 144 4.59 -10.92 -24.50
CA ARG A 144 5.57 -9.82 -24.54
C ARG A 144 7.00 -10.34 -24.53
N ARG A 145 7.34 -11.32 -23.69
CA ARG A 145 8.66 -11.95 -23.65
C ARG A 145 9.00 -12.59 -25.01
N MET A 146 8.08 -13.37 -25.55
CA MET A 146 8.26 -14.06 -26.83
C MET A 146 8.44 -13.08 -27.99
N LEU A 147 7.65 -12.01 -28.04
CA LEU A 147 7.77 -10.96 -29.05
C LEU A 147 9.09 -10.17 -28.95
N LYS A 148 9.62 -9.97 -27.74
CA LYS A 148 10.94 -9.34 -27.54
C LYS A 148 12.09 -10.25 -27.97
N ALA A 149 12.02 -11.54 -27.66
CA ALA A 149 13.10 -12.48 -27.97
C ALA A 149 13.18 -12.86 -29.45
N ILE A 150 12.07 -12.77 -30.19
CA ILE A 150 12.01 -13.27 -31.56
C ILE A 150 12.91 -12.52 -32.55
N SER A 151 13.22 -11.25 -32.29
CA SER A 151 14.05 -10.44 -33.18
C SER A 151 15.50 -10.94 -33.25
N ALA A 152 15.96 -11.66 -32.22
CA ALA A 152 17.31 -12.20 -32.15
C ALA A 152 17.44 -13.64 -32.70
N LEU A 153 16.35 -14.26 -33.15
CA LEU A 153 16.32 -15.69 -33.47
C LEU A 153 16.09 -15.98 -34.96
N HIS A 154 16.90 -16.89 -35.49
CA HIS A 154 16.64 -17.49 -36.79
C HIS A 154 15.56 -18.57 -36.71
N LEU A 155 14.42 -18.26 -37.31
CA LEU A 155 13.26 -19.16 -37.42
C LEU A 155 13.06 -19.65 -38.86
N THR A 156 12.72 -20.93 -38.99
CA THR A 156 12.29 -21.49 -40.28
C THR A 156 11.00 -20.82 -40.76
N ALA A 157 10.69 -20.91 -42.05
CA ALA A 157 9.47 -20.31 -42.61
C ALA A 157 8.21 -20.78 -41.86
N ASN A 158 8.08 -22.09 -41.61
CA ASN A 158 6.97 -22.66 -40.87
C ASN A 158 6.91 -22.17 -39.40
N GLN A 159 8.07 -22.06 -38.73
CA GLN A 159 8.14 -21.50 -37.36
C GLN A 159 7.68 -20.04 -37.32
N ARG A 160 8.09 -19.21 -38.30
CA ARG A 160 7.68 -17.80 -38.39
C ARG A 160 6.17 -17.66 -38.57
N VAL A 161 5.57 -18.47 -39.44
CA VAL A 161 4.12 -18.45 -39.67
C VAL A 161 3.36 -18.82 -38.39
N VAL A 162 3.70 -19.96 -37.77
CA VAL A 162 3.05 -20.40 -36.53
C VAL A 162 3.23 -19.40 -35.40
N PHE A 163 4.44 -18.84 -35.26
CA PHE A 163 4.73 -17.82 -34.24
C PHE A 163 3.90 -16.55 -34.46
N ARG A 164 3.81 -16.05 -35.70
CA ARG A 164 3.00 -14.87 -36.05
C ARG A 164 1.53 -15.10 -35.71
N LEU A 165 0.97 -16.22 -36.14
CA LEU A 165 -0.42 -16.56 -35.86
C LEU A 165 -0.70 -16.65 -34.35
N ARG A 166 0.23 -17.24 -33.58
CA ARG A 166 0.07 -17.42 -32.14
C ARG A 166 0.23 -16.13 -31.34
N TYR A 167 1.32 -15.40 -31.57
CA TYR A 167 1.74 -14.29 -30.70
C TYR A 167 1.45 -12.91 -31.28
N ARG A 168 1.34 -12.74 -32.60
CA ARG A 168 0.92 -11.44 -33.17
C ARG A 168 -0.60 -11.38 -33.32
N GLU A 169 -1.17 -12.37 -34.00
CA GLU A 169 -2.62 -12.44 -34.27
C GLU A 169 -3.43 -13.03 -33.10
N GLY A 170 -2.78 -13.70 -32.14
CA GLY A 170 -3.44 -14.17 -30.91
C GLY A 170 -4.26 -15.45 -31.04
N LEU A 171 -4.15 -16.18 -32.16
CA LEU A 171 -4.95 -17.40 -32.38
C LEU A 171 -4.55 -18.51 -31.40
N SER A 172 -5.55 -19.31 -31.01
CA SER A 172 -5.34 -20.55 -30.27
C SER A 172 -4.66 -21.61 -31.15
N VAL A 173 -4.00 -22.59 -30.51
CA VAL A 173 -3.36 -23.72 -31.22
C VAL A 173 -4.36 -24.45 -32.12
N SER A 174 -5.60 -24.63 -31.66
CA SER A 174 -6.67 -25.26 -32.42
C SER A 174 -7.09 -24.46 -33.66
N GLU A 175 -7.12 -23.12 -33.58
CA GLU A 175 -7.43 -22.27 -34.72
C GLU A 175 -6.27 -22.22 -35.71
N ILE A 176 -5.03 -22.18 -35.24
CA ILE A 176 -3.83 -22.27 -36.09
C ILE A 176 -3.82 -23.60 -36.84
N ALA A 177 -4.10 -24.70 -36.15
CA ALA A 177 -4.15 -26.03 -36.73
C ALA A 177 -5.19 -26.10 -37.87
N ARG A 178 -6.40 -25.58 -37.64
CA ARG A 178 -7.45 -25.46 -38.66
C ARG A 178 -7.03 -24.56 -39.83
N LYS A 179 -6.50 -23.37 -39.55
CA LYS A 179 -6.06 -22.38 -40.56
C LYS A 179 -4.93 -22.91 -41.45
N LEU A 180 -4.06 -23.77 -40.92
CA LEU A 180 -2.92 -24.34 -41.64
C LEU A 180 -3.18 -25.75 -42.19
N GLY A 181 -4.35 -26.35 -41.95
CA GLY A 181 -4.64 -27.74 -42.32
C GLY A 181 -3.70 -28.76 -41.65
N LYS A 182 -3.26 -28.51 -40.42
CA LYS A 182 -2.29 -29.34 -39.68
C LYS A 182 -2.91 -29.94 -38.41
N LEU A 183 -2.30 -31.00 -37.91
CA LEU A 183 -2.63 -31.57 -36.60
C LEU A 183 -2.24 -30.62 -35.47
N ARG A 184 -3.03 -30.58 -34.39
CA ARG A 184 -2.75 -29.77 -33.19
C ARG A 184 -1.38 -30.11 -32.58
N THR A 185 -1.04 -31.39 -32.54
CA THR A 185 0.26 -31.91 -32.04
C THR A 185 1.44 -31.33 -32.83
N ALA A 186 1.32 -31.23 -34.16
CA ALA A 186 2.36 -30.63 -34.98
C ALA A 186 2.57 -29.14 -34.65
N ILE A 187 1.50 -28.39 -34.38
CA ILE A 187 1.59 -26.99 -33.96
C ILE A 187 2.24 -26.87 -32.57
N TYR A 188 1.86 -27.73 -31.62
CA TYR A 188 2.52 -27.79 -30.31
C TYR A 188 4.02 -28.06 -30.43
N ASN A 189 4.42 -29.02 -31.26
CA ASN A 189 5.83 -29.35 -31.48
C ASN A 189 6.60 -28.17 -32.10
N VAL A 190 6.00 -27.44 -33.04
CA VAL A 190 6.62 -26.24 -33.62
C VAL A 190 6.80 -25.16 -32.56
N LEU A 191 5.77 -24.89 -31.75
CA LEU A 191 5.85 -23.90 -30.68
C LEU A 191 6.89 -24.28 -29.62
N ALA A 192 6.94 -25.55 -29.22
CA ALA A 192 7.92 -26.08 -28.27
C ALA A 192 9.37 -25.90 -28.75
N ARG A 193 9.62 -26.07 -30.07
CA ARG A 193 10.94 -25.80 -30.65
C ARG A 193 11.27 -24.31 -30.66
N VAL A 194 10.28 -23.44 -30.85
CA VAL A 194 10.49 -21.98 -30.80
C VAL A 194 10.75 -21.52 -29.37
N THR A 195 10.00 -22.01 -28.38
CA THR A 195 10.22 -21.69 -26.97
C THR A 195 11.58 -22.19 -26.48
N LYS A 196 12.02 -23.39 -26.90
CA LYS A 196 13.35 -23.91 -26.57
C LYS A 196 14.51 -23.04 -27.10
N LYS A 197 14.29 -22.28 -28.18
CA LYS A 197 15.30 -21.32 -28.69
C LYS A 197 15.33 -20.00 -27.91
N ILE A 198 14.30 -19.72 -27.11
CA ILE A 198 14.12 -18.47 -26.35
C ILE A 198 14.52 -18.64 -24.87
N SER A 199 14.42 -19.87 -24.36
CA SER A 199 14.96 -20.26 -23.06
C SER A 199 16.47 -20.45 -23.15
#